data_AF-A0A8S1UIV4-F1
#
_entry.id   AF-A0A8S1UIV4-F1
#
_cell.length_a   1.000
_cell.length_b   1.000
_cell.length_c   1.000
_cell.angle_alpha   90.00
_cell.angle_beta   90.00
_cell.angle_gamma   90.00
#
_symmetry.space_group_name_H-M   'P 1'
#
loop_
_entity.id
_entity.type
_entity.pdbx_description
1 polymer ?
#
loop_
_entity_poly.entity_id
_entity_poly.type
_entity_poly.pdbx_seq_one_letter_code
_entity_poly.pdbx_strand_id
1 'polypeptide(L)'
;MDEQQNCLICLSTFSMTEIQQFPICQHAFCKQCLKTQYEQSIREQKVQLKYFACSYCNTQLDNNQWIQSIISSDFYTQYCELLIKQNLIEYLIDDEILVACKNQSCSYKFMIWKFADHQKCPVCKQQHCRKCNHDHLVEISCDQALLLQEGSYIEKKKKLQISRCPKCKILVEKIAGCNFMTCKCGTYFCYKCDEQLIKEDHQKHYQQNKCKALQNKQKVNPILKERKKFRIISIVDYIPCFVCQGVTEALIDKLIYQCNSEKCKGSCYCIKCFCQLRVQNIPDHLENMNCLQK
;
A
#
# COMPACT_ATOMS: atom_id res chain seq x y z
N MET A 1 -10.14 -62.23 -4.88
CA MET A 1 -8.88 -61.89 -5.57
C MET A 1 -8.63 -60.45 -5.25
N ASP A 2 -7.48 -60.13 -4.64
CA ASP A 2 -7.13 -58.74 -4.38
C ASP A 2 -6.89 -58.04 -5.72
N GLU A 3 -7.64 -56.97 -5.97
CA GLU A 3 -7.45 -56.14 -7.16
C GLU A 3 -6.05 -55.49 -7.10
N GLN A 4 -5.30 -55.62 -8.19
CA GLN A 4 -3.94 -55.12 -8.33
C GLN A 4 -3.82 -54.30 -9.62
N GLN A 5 -2.98 -53.27 -9.59
CA GLN A 5 -2.68 -52.43 -10.76
C GLN A 5 -1.18 -52.21 -10.92
N ASN A 6 -0.74 -51.99 -12.15
CA ASN A 6 0.66 -51.71 -12.48
C ASN A 6 0.94 -50.22 -12.42
N CYS A 7 2.05 -49.85 -11.79
CA CYS A 7 2.55 -48.48 -11.80
C CYS A 7 3.14 -48.12 -13.16
N LEU A 8 2.71 -47.01 -13.76
CA LEU A 8 3.20 -46.57 -15.08
C LEU A 8 4.64 -46.00 -15.07
N ILE A 9 5.26 -45.84 -13.90
CA ILE A 9 6.66 -45.37 -13.76
C ILE A 9 7.62 -46.55 -13.58
N CYS A 10 7.41 -47.40 -12.56
CA CYS A 10 8.32 -48.51 -12.27
C CYS A 10 7.87 -49.86 -12.87
N LEU A 11 6.69 -49.91 -13.50
CA LEU A 11 6.11 -51.09 -14.16
C LEU A 11 5.87 -52.28 -13.22
N SER A 12 5.96 -52.09 -11.91
CA SER A 12 5.69 -53.12 -10.89
C SER A 12 4.20 -53.13 -10.52
N THR A 13 3.73 -54.28 -10.05
CA THR A 13 2.34 -54.51 -9.61
C THR A 13 2.17 -54.16 -8.14
N PHE A 14 1.13 -53.42 -7.80
CA PHE A 14 0.83 -52.99 -6.43
C PHE A 14 -0.63 -53.23 -6.09
N SER A 15 -0.90 -53.30 -4.78
CA SER A 15 -2.26 -53.33 -4.25
C SER A 15 -2.97 -51.98 -4.46
N MET A 16 -4.30 -51.97 -4.46
CA MET A 16 -5.09 -50.73 -4.60
C MET A 16 -4.80 -49.68 -3.51
N THR A 17 -4.30 -50.09 -2.33
CA THR A 17 -3.95 -49.16 -1.24
C THR A 17 -2.62 -48.44 -1.49
N GLU A 18 -1.76 -48.96 -2.37
CA GLU A 18 -0.45 -48.40 -2.70
C GLU A 18 -0.43 -47.66 -4.04
N ILE A 19 -1.51 -47.78 -4.81
CA ILE A 19 -1.74 -47.06 -6.06
C ILE A 19 -2.43 -45.72 -5.80
N GLN A 20 -2.07 -44.74 -6.61
CA GLN A 20 -2.73 -43.46 -6.75
C GLN A 20 -3.10 -43.26 -8.21
N GLN A 21 -4.34 -42.85 -8.45
CA GLN A 21 -4.82 -42.45 -9.76
C GLN A 21 -4.68 -40.94 -9.91
N PHE A 22 -4.10 -40.52 -11.03
CA PHE A 22 -3.96 -39.09 -11.33
C PHE A 22 -5.36 -38.44 -11.45
N PRO A 23 -5.63 -37.29 -10.80
CA PRO A 23 -6.99 -36.80 -10.59
C PRO A 23 -7.78 -36.53 -11.88
N ILE A 24 -7.10 -36.14 -12.96
CA ILE A 24 -7.74 -35.73 -14.21
C ILE A 24 -7.74 -36.87 -15.25
N CYS A 25 -6.61 -37.54 -15.46
CA CYS A 25 -6.47 -38.57 -16.50
C CYS A 25 -6.58 -40.02 -15.99
N GLN A 26 -6.71 -40.23 -14.68
CA GLN A 26 -6.89 -41.53 -14.02
C GLN A 26 -5.75 -42.56 -14.23
N HIS A 27 -4.61 -42.14 -14.80
CA HIS A 27 -3.42 -42.98 -14.91
C HIS A 27 -2.90 -43.40 -13.53
N ALA A 28 -2.52 -44.67 -13.39
CA ALA A 28 -2.16 -45.30 -12.12
C ALA A 28 -0.65 -45.27 -11.86
N PHE A 29 -0.27 -44.84 -10.65
CA PHE A 29 1.12 -44.77 -10.19
C PHE A 29 1.21 -45.25 -8.74
N CYS A 30 2.29 -45.93 -8.36
CA CYS A 30 2.48 -46.22 -6.95
C CYS A 30 2.85 -44.95 -6.16
N LYS A 31 2.43 -44.88 -4.89
CA LYS A 31 2.68 -43.75 -3.99
C LYS A 31 4.15 -43.37 -3.93
N GLN A 32 5.04 -44.36 -3.89
CA GLN A 32 6.48 -44.12 -3.78
C GLN A 32 7.06 -43.45 -5.03
N CYS A 33 6.63 -43.84 -6.23
CA CYS A 33 7.13 -43.23 -7.47
C CYS A 33 6.71 -41.76 -7.58
N LEU A 34 5.42 -41.46 -7.36
CA LEU A 34 4.93 -40.07 -7.39
C LEU A 34 5.61 -39.22 -6.32
N LYS A 35 5.70 -39.71 -5.08
CA LYS A 35 6.39 -39.03 -4.00
C LYS A 35 7.84 -38.70 -4.36
N THR A 36 8.59 -39.70 -4.82
CA THR A 36 10.00 -39.51 -5.22
C THR A 36 10.14 -38.47 -6.32
N GLN A 37 9.30 -38.52 -7.35
CA GLN A 37 9.33 -37.57 -8.46
C GLN A 37 9.02 -36.12 -8.01
N TYR A 38 8.04 -35.95 -7.12
CA TYR A 38 7.61 -34.63 -6.67
C TYR A 38 8.61 -34.01 -5.71
N GLU A 39 9.12 -34.80 -4.76
CA GLU A 39 10.19 -34.36 -3.86
C GLU A 39 11.45 -33.99 -4.65
N GLN A 40 11.80 -34.75 -5.70
CA GLN A 40 12.92 -34.41 -6.58
C GLN A 40 12.69 -33.09 -7.33
N SER A 41 11.49 -32.85 -7.85
CA SER A 41 11.13 -31.59 -8.52
C SER A 41 11.27 -30.39 -7.56
N ILE A 42 10.86 -30.57 -6.31
CA ILE A 42 11.02 -29.54 -5.25
C ILE A 42 12.50 -29.28 -4.94
N ARG A 43 13.33 -30.32 -4.83
CA ARG A 43 14.80 -30.18 -4.64
C ARG A 43 15.46 -29.41 -5.78
N GLU A 44 14.98 -29.62 -7.00
CA GLU A 44 15.41 -28.90 -8.19
C GLU A 44 14.82 -27.48 -8.30
N GLN A 45 14.08 -27.03 -7.28
CA GLN A 45 13.39 -25.73 -7.23
C GLN A 45 12.35 -25.53 -8.35
N LYS A 46 11.83 -26.63 -8.91
CA LYS A 46 10.81 -26.64 -9.96
C LYS A 46 9.42 -26.78 -9.34
N VAL A 47 8.81 -25.65 -8.97
CA VAL A 47 7.55 -25.62 -8.20
C VAL A 47 6.31 -25.17 -8.98
N GLN A 48 6.43 -24.91 -10.28
CA GLN A 48 5.26 -24.67 -11.15
C GLN A 48 4.48 -25.96 -11.41
N LEU A 49 3.15 -25.89 -11.52
CA LEU A 49 2.27 -27.06 -11.68
C LEU A 49 2.63 -27.95 -12.88
N LYS A 50 3.20 -27.37 -13.95
CA LYS A 50 3.69 -28.12 -15.12
C LYS A 50 4.73 -29.20 -14.80
N TYR A 51 5.48 -29.07 -13.70
CA TYR A 51 6.49 -30.05 -13.28
C TYR A 51 5.89 -31.21 -12.47
N PHE A 52 4.62 -31.10 -12.08
CA PHE A 52 3.85 -32.13 -11.36
C PHE A 52 2.77 -32.75 -12.27
N ALA A 53 2.92 -32.62 -13.58
CA ALA A 53 2.03 -33.20 -14.57
C ALA A 53 2.12 -34.74 -14.57
N CYS A 54 1.10 -35.39 -15.13
CA CYS A 54 1.07 -36.83 -15.29
C CYS A 54 2.26 -37.31 -16.13
N SER A 55 3.10 -38.19 -15.58
CA SER A 55 4.31 -38.68 -16.26
C SER A 55 4.04 -39.54 -17.50
N TYR A 56 2.80 -39.98 -17.71
CA TYR A 56 2.40 -40.80 -18.86
C TYR A 56 1.82 -39.98 -20.02
N CYS A 57 0.95 -39.00 -19.72
CA CYS A 57 0.21 -38.24 -20.74
C CYS A 57 0.37 -36.71 -20.65
N ASN A 58 1.20 -36.22 -19.72
CA ASN A 58 1.47 -34.79 -19.47
C ASN A 58 0.25 -33.93 -19.10
N THR A 59 -0.87 -34.53 -18.71
CA THR A 59 -2.00 -33.79 -18.14
C THR A 59 -1.54 -33.01 -16.91
N GLN A 60 -1.76 -31.69 -16.91
CA GLN A 60 -1.40 -30.80 -15.81
C GLN A 60 -2.43 -30.87 -14.68
N LEU A 61 -2.02 -30.45 -13.48
CA LEU A 61 -2.93 -30.28 -12.35
C LEU A 61 -3.61 -28.92 -12.41
N ASP A 62 -4.85 -28.86 -11.93
CA ASP A 62 -5.62 -27.60 -11.83
C ASP A 62 -5.28 -26.79 -10.58
N ASN A 63 -4.76 -27.45 -9.53
CA ASN A 63 -4.37 -26.83 -8.26
C ASN A 63 -3.28 -27.63 -7.52
N ASN A 64 -2.77 -27.06 -6.43
CA ASN A 64 -1.68 -27.62 -5.63
C ASN A 64 -2.12 -28.59 -4.50
N GLN A 65 -3.42 -28.83 -4.28
CA GLN A 65 -3.91 -29.66 -3.18
C GLN A 65 -3.46 -31.11 -3.31
N TRP A 66 -3.44 -31.62 -4.54
CA TRP A 66 -3.01 -33.00 -4.77
C TRP A 66 -1.52 -33.18 -4.48
N ILE A 67 -0.68 -32.17 -4.73
CA ILE A 67 0.75 -32.21 -4.38
C ILE A 67 0.91 -32.43 -2.87
N GLN A 68 0.14 -31.71 -2.04
CA GLN A 68 0.14 -31.87 -0.58
C GLN A 68 -0.19 -33.30 -0.13
N SER A 69 -1.07 -34.00 -0.85
CA SER A 69 -1.48 -35.37 -0.51
C SER A 69 -0.42 -36.44 -0.82
N ILE A 70 0.57 -36.13 -1.66
CA ILE A 70 1.56 -37.07 -2.18
C ILE A 70 2.91 -36.96 -1.43
N ILE A 71 3.35 -35.75 -1.12
CA ILE A 71 4.66 -35.50 -0.49
C ILE A 71 4.57 -35.42 1.04
N SER A 72 5.71 -35.48 1.73
CA SER A 72 5.74 -35.30 3.18
C SER A 72 5.45 -33.85 3.60
N SER A 73 5.11 -33.64 4.88
CA SER A 73 4.91 -32.31 5.48
C SER A 73 6.12 -31.39 5.29
N ASP A 74 7.32 -31.94 5.40
CA ASP A 74 8.58 -31.18 5.29
C ASP A 74 8.79 -30.69 3.85
N PHE A 75 8.54 -31.57 2.87
CA PHE A 75 8.61 -31.19 1.45
C PHE A 75 7.48 -30.23 1.06
N TYR A 76 6.28 -30.37 1.63
CA TYR A 76 5.20 -29.43 1.39
C TYR A 76 5.51 -28.03 1.94
N THR A 77 6.16 -27.95 3.10
CA THR A 77 6.64 -26.68 3.65
C THR A 77 7.67 -26.04 2.71
N GLN A 78 8.65 -26.82 2.23
CA GLN A 78 9.63 -26.35 1.25
C GLN A 78 8.98 -25.89 -0.06
N TYR A 79 7.98 -26.62 -0.56
CA TYR A 79 7.22 -26.25 -1.74
C TYR A 79 6.54 -24.89 -1.58
N CYS A 80 5.84 -24.67 -0.46
CA CYS A 80 5.21 -23.38 -0.13
C CYS A 80 6.25 -22.24 -0.02
N GLU A 81 7.39 -22.48 0.64
CA GLU A 81 8.48 -21.51 0.75
C GLU A 81 9.06 -21.14 -0.62
N LEU A 82 9.19 -22.11 -1.53
CA LEU A 82 9.67 -21.89 -2.89
C LEU A 82 8.64 -21.14 -3.74
N LEU A 83 7.34 -21.44 -3.64
CA LEU A 83 6.28 -20.66 -4.29
C LEU A 83 6.34 -19.19 -3.87
N ILE A 84 6.53 -18.94 -2.56
CA ILE A 84 6.75 -17.61 -1.99
C ILE A 84 8.03 -16.98 -2.54
N LYS A 85 9.16 -17.70 -2.53
CA LYS A 85 10.47 -17.19 -2.95
C LYS A 85 10.49 -16.83 -4.44
N GLN A 86 9.76 -17.57 -5.27
CA GLN A 86 9.69 -17.40 -6.71
C GLN A 86 8.50 -16.53 -7.16
N ASN A 87 7.68 -16.02 -6.24
CA ASN A 87 6.45 -15.27 -6.54
C ASN A 87 5.47 -16.03 -7.46
N LEU A 88 5.31 -17.33 -7.26
CA LEU A 88 4.47 -18.23 -8.07
C LEU A 88 3.13 -18.60 -7.41
N ILE A 89 2.65 -17.77 -6.48
CA ILE A 89 1.33 -17.99 -5.87
C ILE A 89 0.26 -17.57 -6.89
N GLU A 90 -0.25 -18.52 -7.66
CA GLU A 90 -1.22 -18.29 -8.76
C GLU A 90 -2.62 -17.86 -8.26
N TYR A 91 -2.91 -18.00 -6.96
CA TYR A 91 -4.20 -17.60 -6.35
C TYR A 91 -4.13 -16.31 -5.54
N LEU A 92 -3.15 -15.45 -5.80
CA LEU A 92 -3.30 -14.07 -5.37
C LEU A 92 -4.51 -13.51 -6.12
N ILE A 93 -5.50 -12.99 -5.39
CA ILE A 93 -6.48 -12.09 -5.99
C ILE A 93 -5.67 -11.03 -6.75
N ASP A 94 -6.05 -10.66 -7.98
CA ASP A 94 -5.23 -9.86 -8.93
C ASP A 94 -4.52 -8.62 -8.33
N ASP A 95 -5.05 -8.13 -7.22
CA ASP A 95 -4.60 -6.95 -6.50
C ASP A 95 -3.87 -7.24 -5.19
N GLU A 96 -3.38 -8.46 -4.93
CA GLU A 96 -2.56 -8.80 -3.76
C GLU A 96 -1.11 -9.12 -4.14
N ILE A 97 -0.16 -8.70 -3.30
CA ILE A 97 1.27 -8.98 -3.44
C ILE A 97 1.88 -9.40 -2.11
N LEU A 98 2.88 -10.28 -2.17
CA LEU A 98 3.70 -10.63 -1.02
C LEU A 98 4.83 -9.61 -0.86
N VAL A 99 4.98 -9.03 0.33
CA VAL A 99 6.10 -8.14 0.65
C VAL A 99 6.88 -8.63 1.86
N ALA A 100 8.17 -8.27 1.90
CA ALA A 100 9.00 -8.45 3.08
C ALA A 100 8.97 -7.21 3.97
N CYS A 101 9.01 -7.42 5.29
CA CYS A 101 9.25 -6.35 6.25
C CYS A 101 10.57 -5.64 5.94
N LYS A 102 10.58 -4.30 6.02
CA LYS A 102 11.77 -3.47 5.75
C LYS A 102 12.59 -3.17 7.01
N ASN A 103 12.09 -3.58 8.18
CA ASN A 103 12.84 -3.47 9.42
C ASN A 103 14.01 -4.45 9.40
N GLN A 104 15.23 -3.97 9.64
CA GLN A 104 16.45 -4.79 9.66
C GLN A 104 16.41 -5.90 10.72
N SER A 105 15.63 -5.73 11.80
CA SER A 105 15.45 -6.74 12.85
C SER A 105 14.25 -7.68 12.61
N CYS A 106 13.57 -7.60 11.46
CA CYS A 106 12.39 -8.41 11.18
C CYS A 106 12.39 -8.96 9.74
N SER A 107 12.45 -10.29 9.61
CA SER A 107 12.44 -10.98 8.30
C SER A 107 11.05 -11.46 7.86
N TYR A 108 9.98 -11.00 8.54
CA TYR A 108 8.62 -11.48 8.28
C TYR A 108 8.10 -11.04 6.91
N LYS A 109 7.50 -11.96 6.15
CA LYS A 109 6.82 -11.68 4.88
C LYS A 109 5.31 -11.76 5.05
N PHE A 110 4.58 -10.89 4.38
CA PHE A 110 3.13 -10.80 4.53
C PHE A 110 2.46 -10.24 3.26
N MET A 111 1.18 -10.54 3.12
CA MET A 111 0.35 -10.12 2.01
C MET A 111 -0.16 -8.71 2.22
N ILE A 112 -0.16 -7.91 1.15
CA ILE A 112 -0.79 -6.59 1.08
C ILE A 112 -1.38 -6.36 -0.30
N TRP A 113 -2.23 -5.36 -0.42
CA TRP A 113 -2.75 -4.94 -1.72
C TRP A 113 -1.64 -4.35 -2.62
N LYS A 114 -1.63 -4.73 -3.91
CA LYS A 114 -0.73 -4.25 -4.97
C LYS A 114 -0.71 -2.73 -5.11
N PHE A 115 -1.77 -2.03 -4.70
CA PHE A 115 -1.85 -0.57 -4.74
C PHE A 115 -1.68 0.12 -3.39
N ALA A 116 -1.40 -0.62 -2.32
CA ALA A 116 -1.16 -0.02 -1.01
C ALA A 116 0.08 0.91 -1.03
N ASP A 117 -0.07 2.19 -0.70
CA ASP A 117 1.10 3.08 -0.64
C ASP A 117 2.05 2.74 0.52
N HIS A 118 1.55 2.01 1.53
CA HIS A 118 2.28 1.67 2.74
C HIS A 118 2.13 0.18 3.06
N GLN A 119 3.18 -0.38 3.66
CA GLN A 119 3.20 -1.72 4.21
C GLN A 119 3.36 -1.64 5.73
N LYS A 120 2.44 -2.26 6.48
CA LYS A 120 2.50 -2.33 7.94
C LYS A 120 2.73 -3.78 8.36
N CYS A 121 3.88 -4.04 8.98
CA CYS A 121 4.21 -5.40 9.41
C CYS A 121 3.30 -5.83 10.55
N PRO A 122 2.63 -7.01 10.46
CA PRO A 122 1.75 -7.48 11.53
C PRO A 122 2.53 -7.93 12.78
N VAL A 123 3.82 -8.25 12.64
CA VAL A 123 4.69 -8.71 13.74
C VAL A 123 5.34 -7.52 14.46
N CYS A 124 6.24 -6.80 13.79
CA CYS A 124 6.97 -5.70 14.43
C CYS A 124 6.21 -4.37 14.46
N LYS A 125 5.02 -4.30 13.86
CA LYS A 125 4.13 -3.12 13.77
C LYS A 125 4.70 -1.90 13.04
N GLN A 126 5.95 -1.94 12.57
CA GLN A 126 6.54 -0.87 11.77
C GLN A 126 5.83 -0.71 10.42
N GLN A 127 5.71 0.54 9.99
CA GLN A 127 5.09 0.95 8.74
C GLN A 127 6.13 1.60 7.83
N HIS A 128 6.10 1.27 6.55
CA HIS A 128 7.01 1.84 5.55
C HIS A 128 6.23 2.21 4.30
N CYS A 129 6.55 3.34 3.69
CA CYS A 129 6.07 3.68 2.36
C CYS A 129 6.72 2.76 1.32
N ARG A 130 5.96 2.21 0.38
CA ARG A 130 6.50 1.32 -0.66
C ARG A 130 7.22 2.06 -1.80
N LYS A 131 7.02 3.37 -1.93
CA LYS A 131 7.69 4.20 -2.94
C LYS A 131 9.10 4.57 -2.52
N CYS A 132 9.28 5.00 -1.27
CA CYS A 132 10.57 5.49 -0.78
C CYS A 132 11.22 4.59 0.28
N ASN A 133 10.55 3.54 0.78
CA ASN A 133 10.99 2.65 1.86
C ASN A 133 11.25 3.33 3.23
N HIS A 134 10.79 4.57 3.43
CA HIS A 134 10.91 5.27 4.70
C HIS A 134 9.59 5.25 5.49
N ASP A 135 9.69 5.44 6.80
CA ASP A 135 8.55 5.66 7.69
C ASP A 135 8.10 7.13 7.59
N HIS A 136 6.93 7.35 7.00
CA HIS A 136 6.24 8.64 7.02
C HIS A 136 4.73 8.44 6.91
N LEU A 137 3.98 9.48 7.31
CA LEU A 137 2.52 9.50 7.19
C LEU A 137 2.09 9.56 5.72
N VAL A 138 0.91 9.01 5.43
CA VAL A 138 0.28 9.03 4.10
C VAL A 138 0.11 10.46 3.56
N GLU A 139 -0.14 11.42 4.45
CA GLU A 139 -0.37 12.83 4.13
C GLU A 139 0.91 13.59 3.73
N ILE A 140 2.07 12.95 3.86
CA ILE A 140 3.39 13.51 3.55
C ILE A 140 3.91 12.80 2.29
N SER A 141 4.27 13.57 1.27
CA SER A 141 4.88 12.99 0.07
C SER A 141 6.28 12.42 0.37
N CYS A 142 6.75 11.48 -0.44
CA CYS A 142 8.10 10.93 -0.28
C CYS A 142 9.18 12.02 -0.32
N ASP A 143 9.03 13.04 -1.17
CA ASP A 143 9.94 14.18 -1.24
C ASP A 143 9.92 14.98 0.07
N GLN A 144 8.74 15.24 0.62
CA GLN A 144 8.61 15.94 1.91
C GLN A 144 9.21 15.12 3.05
N ALA A 145 9.05 13.80 3.05
CA ALA A 145 9.65 12.91 4.05
C ALA A 145 11.18 12.92 3.98
N LEU A 146 11.76 12.91 2.78
CA LEU A 146 13.20 13.03 2.57
C LEU A 146 13.74 14.35 3.13
N LEU A 147 13.05 15.46 2.84
CA LEU A 147 13.43 16.79 3.36
C LEU A 147 13.44 16.84 4.91
N LEU A 148 12.66 16.00 5.57
CA LEU A 148 12.56 15.93 7.03
C LEU A 148 13.69 15.09 7.68
N GLN A 149 14.27 14.14 6.95
CA GLN A 149 15.28 13.22 7.48
C GLN A 149 16.72 13.74 7.36
N GLU A 150 17.05 14.54 6.33
CA GLU A 150 18.43 14.89 5.99
C GLU A 150 19.14 15.90 6.93
N GLY A 151 18.59 16.24 8.11
CA GLY A 151 19.23 17.19 9.05
C GLY A 151 19.36 18.65 8.55
N SER A 152 19.11 18.91 7.26
CA SER A 152 19.24 20.21 6.58
C SER A 152 17.97 21.08 6.64
N TYR A 153 17.01 20.71 7.48
CA TYR A 153 15.70 21.38 7.56
C TYR A 153 15.85 22.90 7.75
N ILE A 154 16.78 23.38 8.58
CA ILE A 154 16.96 24.82 8.85
C ILE A 154 17.34 25.61 7.58
N GLU A 155 18.21 25.06 6.73
CA GLU A 155 18.65 25.70 5.50
C GLU A 155 17.53 25.72 4.46
N LYS A 156 16.86 24.58 4.29
CA LYS A 156 15.73 24.42 3.36
C LYS A 156 14.52 25.25 3.78
N LYS A 157 14.26 25.38 5.08
CA LYS A 157 13.24 26.26 5.68
C LYS A 157 13.41 27.70 5.20
N LYS A 158 14.64 28.21 5.21
CA LYS A 158 14.95 29.57 4.73
C LYS A 158 14.82 29.68 3.22
N LYS A 159 15.39 28.73 2.47
CA LYS A 159 15.45 28.77 0.99
C LYS A 159 14.08 28.61 0.32
N LEU A 160 13.26 27.68 0.82
CA LEU A 160 11.97 27.32 0.25
C LEU A 160 10.79 27.99 0.97
N GLN A 161 11.06 28.78 2.01
CA GLN A 161 10.05 29.40 2.87
C GLN A 161 9.01 28.41 3.45
N ILE A 162 9.45 27.18 3.73
CA ILE A 162 8.61 26.12 4.29
C ILE A 162 8.72 26.07 5.81
N SER A 163 7.74 25.50 6.51
CA SER A 163 7.80 25.27 7.95
C SER A 163 6.98 24.04 8.32
N ARG A 164 7.44 23.29 9.31
CA ARG A 164 6.88 22.00 9.69
C ARG A 164 5.78 22.16 10.73
N CYS A 165 4.61 21.61 10.46
CA CYS A 165 3.54 21.56 11.47
C CYS A 165 4.01 20.75 12.69
N PRO A 166 3.90 21.29 13.93
CA PRO A 166 4.31 20.56 15.13
C PRO A 166 3.48 19.29 15.39
N LYS A 167 2.22 19.29 14.97
CA LYS A 167 1.28 18.17 15.17
C LYS A 167 1.44 17.08 14.10
N CYS A 168 1.09 17.36 12.85
CA CYS A 168 1.07 16.35 11.78
C CYS A 168 2.36 16.25 10.96
N LYS A 169 3.38 17.09 11.24
CA LYS A 169 4.69 17.10 10.57
C LYS A 169 4.69 17.42 9.07
N ILE A 170 3.55 17.70 8.45
CA ILE A 170 3.47 18.20 7.07
C ILE A 170 4.23 19.53 6.94
N LEU A 171 4.90 19.70 5.81
CA LEU A 171 5.56 20.95 5.43
C LEU A 171 4.54 21.92 4.85
N VAL A 172 4.46 23.10 5.46
CA VAL A 172 3.57 24.19 5.08
C VAL A 172 4.41 25.33 4.53
N GLU A 173 4.14 25.72 3.29
CA GLU A 173 4.79 26.86 2.65
C GLU A 173 4.23 28.18 3.17
N LYS A 174 5.12 29.13 3.46
CA LYS A 174 4.77 30.50 3.78
C LYS A 174 4.80 31.35 2.51
N ILE A 175 3.63 31.62 1.97
CA ILE A 175 3.48 32.39 0.72
C ILE A 175 3.64 33.91 0.99
N ALA A 176 3.01 34.43 2.05
CA ALA A 176 3.11 35.84 2.45
C ALA A 176 2.57 36.04 3.88
N GLY A 177 2.84 37.20 4.49
CA GLY A 177 2.14 37.66 5.69
C GLY A 177 2.75 37.19 7.03
N CYS A 178 1.87 36.99 8.01
CA CYS A 178 2.22 36.77 9.41
C CYS A 178 3.04 35.47 9.60
N ASN A 179 3.86 35.43 10.66
CA ASN A 179 4.55 34.19 11.05
C ASN A 179 3.59 33.21 11.78
N PHE A 180 2.37 33.62 12.09
CA PHE A 180 1.33 32.75 12.62
C PHE A 180 0.73 31.94 11.47
N MET A 181 1.05 30.64 11.43
CA MET A 181 0.65 29.71 10.38
C MET A 181 -0.52 28.85 10.85
N THR A 182 -1.38 28.47 9.91
CA THR A 182 -2.43 27.47 10.12
C THR A 182 -2.17 26.29 9.21
N CYS A 183 -2.03 25.09 9.78
CA CYS A 183 -1.93 23.87 9.00
C CYS A 183 -3.32 23.40 8.54
N LYS A 184 -3.38 22.62 7.45
CA LYS A 184 -4.61 21.96 7.00
C LYS A 184 -5.23 21.05 8.06
N CYS A 185 -4.43 20.53 9.01
CA CYS A 185 -4.92 19.76 10.15
C CYS A 185 -5.55 20.62 11.27
N GLY A 186 -5.70 21.94 11.07
CA GLY A 186 -6.30 22.88 12.01
C GLY A 186 -5.35 23.39 13.11
N THR A 187 -4.10 22.93 13.13
CA THR A 187 -3.11 23.39 14.12
C THR A 187 -2.56 24.76 13.75
N TYR A 188 -2.58 25.68 14.71
CA TYR A 188 -1.89 26.96 14.61
C TYR A 188 -0.46 26.82 15.15
N PHE A 189 0.51 27.45 14.50
CA PHE A 189 1.91 27.35 14.91
C PHE A 189 2.74 28.53 14.43
N CYS A 190 3.90 28.72 15.06
CA CYS A 190 4.84 29.77 14.68
C CYS A 190 5.75 29.30 13.54
N TYR A 191 5.71 29.97 12.40
CA TYR A 191 6.63 29.77 11.28
C TYR A 191 8.10 29.83 11.69
N LYS A 192 8.45 30.68 12.68
CA LYS A 192 9.85 30.91 13.05
C LYS A 192 10.41 29.76 13.90
N CYS A 193 9.71 29.34 14.94
CA CYS A 193 10.16 28.31 15.88
C CYS A 193 9.48 26.95 15.75
N ASP A 194 8.52 26.79 14.82
CA ASP A 194 7.71 25.58 14.62
C ASP A 194 6.91 25.14 15.86
N GLU A 195 6.72 26.04 16.83
CA GLU A 195 6.02 25.78 18.08
C GLU A 195 4.51 25.95 17.89
N GLN A 196 3.74 25.04 18.49
CA GLN A 196 2.28 25.07 18.43
C GLN A 196 1.73 26.27 19.21
N LEU A 197 0.75 26.95 18.62
CA LEU A 197 0.08 28.12 19.19
C LEU A 197 -1.44 27.84 19.31
N ILE A 198 -2.11 28.65 20.13
CA ILE A 198 -3.57 28.75 20.14
C ILE A 198 -4.03 29.93 19.28
N LYS A 199 -5.30 29.95 18.88
CA LYS A 199 -5.85 30.95 17.96
C LYS A 199 -5.72 32.38 18.51
N GLU A 200 -5.82 32.52 19.82
CA GLU A 200 -5.75 33.78 20.57
C GLU A 200 -4.32 34.29 20.77
N ASP A 201 -3.30 33.44 20.53
CA ASP A 201 -1.88 33.75 20.77
C ASP A 201 -1.20 34.46 19.59
N HIS A 202 -1.98 34.91 18.59
CA HIS A 202 -1.49 35.58 17.39
C HIS A 202 -0.55 36.76 17.67
N GLN A 203 -0.78 37.52 18.75
CA GLN A 203 0.03 38.68 19.12
C GLN A 203 0.97 38.41 20.31
N LYS A 204 0.49 37.69 21.34
CA LYS A 204 1.21 37.44 22.60
C LYS A 204 2.55 36.73 22.36
N HIS A 205 2.59 35.78 21.43
CA HIS A 205 3.80 35.03 21.11
C HIS A 205 4.93 35.92 20.55
N TYR A 206 4.60 36.97 19.79
CA TYR A 206 5.56 37.85 19.12
C TYR A 206 5.89 39.13 19.89
N GLN A 207 4.96 39.62 20.72
CA GLN A 207 5.15 40.85 21.51
C GLN A 207 5.95 40.61 22.80
N GLN A 208 5.84 39.42 23.41
CA GLN A 208 6.47 39.12 24.70
C GLN A 208 7.82 38.40 24.58
N ASN A 209 8.48 38.43 23.42
CA ASN A 209 9.69 37.63 23.13
C ASN A 209 9.56 36.13 23.46
N LYS A 210 8.34 35.59 23.51
CA LYS A 210 8.08 34.16 23.76
C LYS A 210 8.49 33.27 22.58
N CYS A 211 8.64 33.87 21.40
CA CYS A 211 9.22 33.20 20.25
C CYS A 211 10.74 33.00 20.43
N LYS A 212 11.16 31.75 20.65
CA LYS A 212 12.57 31.35 20.78
C LYS A 212 13.46 31.84 19.63
N ALA A 213 12.91 31.93 18.42
CA ALA A 213 13.62 32.41 17.23
C ALA A 213 13.81 33.95 17.18
N LEU A 214 13.06 34.73 17.99
CA LEU A 214 13.16 36.19 18.06
C LEU A 214 13.95 36.69 19.29
N GLN A 215 14.26 35.81 20.24
CA GLN A 215 15.16 36.12 21.35
C GLN A 215 16.60 36.39 20.88
N ASN A 216 16.96 35.94 19.67
CA ASN A 216 18.31 36.07 19.07
C ASN A 216 18.36 37.04 17.87
N LYS A 217 17.71 38.22 17.93
CA LYS A 217 17.62 39.13 16.76
C LYS A 217 18.95 39.81 16.40
N GLN A 218 19.35 39.70 15.14
CA GLN A 218 19.85 40.87 14.40
C GLN A 218 18.79 41.30 13.37
N LYS A 219 18.52 42.61 13.33
CA LYS A 219 17.47 43.28 12.54
C LYS A 219 17.81 43.26 11.04
N VAL A 220 16.83 42.98 10.18
CA VAL A 220 16.93 43.32 8.74
C VAL A 220 15.60 43.92 8.27
N ASN A 221 15.71 45.03 7.53
CA ASN A 221 14.61 45.90 7.06
C ASN A 221 13.81 45.29 5.89
N PRO A 222 12.53 45.67 5.70
CA PRO A 222 11.68 45.13 4.65
C PRO A 222 12.00 45.74 3.28
N ILE A 223 12.19 44.91 2.26
CA ILE A 223 12.29 45.34 0.85
C ILE A 223 10.94 45.10 0.17
N LEU A 224 10.33 46.17 -0.32
CA LEU A 224 9.18 46.16 -1.24
C LEU A 224 9.71 45.95 -2.67
N LYS A 225 9.29 44.90 -3.39
CA LYS A 225 9.30 44.90 -4.87
C LYS A 225 8.16 44.08 -5.48
N GLU A 226 7.80 44.52 -6.68
CA GLU A 226 6.50 44.50 -7.33
C GLU A 226 6.03 43.15 -7.88
N ARG A 227 4.70 43.06 -8.06
CA ARG A 227 3.98 41.90 -8.58
C ARG A 227 4.12 41.79 -10.10
N LYS A 228 4.74 40.71 -10.60
CA LYS A 228 4.39 40.17 -11.93
C LYS A 228 3.32 39.10 -11.77
N LYS A 229 2.13 39.38 -12.32
CA LYS A 229 1.03 38.40 -12.39
C LYS A 229 1.37 37.35 -13.44
N PHE A 230 1.45 36.09 -13.03
CA PHE A 230 1.28 34.94 -13.92
C PHE A 230 0.11 34.10 -13.43
N ARG A 231 -0.67 33.60 -14.39
CA ARG A 231 -1.88 32.80 -14.17
C ARG A 231 -1.45 31.34 -13.96
N ILE A 232 -1.74 30.77 -12.80
CA ILE A 232 -1.48 29.35 -12.49
C ILE A 232 -2.74 28.55 -12.80
N ILE A 233 -2.61 27.55 -13.67
CA ILE A 233 -3.62 26.49 -13.88
C ILE A 233 -3.51 25.54 -12.69
N SER A 234 -4.60 25.31 -11.97
CA SER A 234 -4.63 24.56 -10.71
C SER A 234 -4.89 23.06 -10.94
N ILE A 235 -4.11 22.19 -10.30
CA ILE A 235 -4.19 20.71 -10.33
C ILE A 235 -5.44 20.18 -9.57
N VAL A 236 -6.55 20.92 -9.55
CA VAL A 236 -7.69 20.65 -8.65
C VAL A 236 -8.81 19.87 -9.33
N ASP A 237 -8.74 19.65 -10.64
CA ASP A 237 -9.94 19.30 -11.41
C ASP A 237 -10.11 17.80 -11.67
N TYR A 238 -9.16 16.96 -11.21
CA TYR A 238 -9.10 15.56 -11.61
C TYR A 238 -8.80 14.62 -10.44
N ILE A 239 -9.84 13.93 -9.96
CA ILE A 239 -9.73 12.88 -8.95
C ILE A 239 -9.91 11.52 -9.65
N PRO A 240 -8.98 10.56 -9.46
CA PRO A 240 -9.14 9.21 -10.02
C PRO A 240 -10.23 8.45 -9.27
N CYS A 241 -11.21 7.91 -10.00
CA CYS A 241 -12.29 7.10 -9.44
C CYS A 241 -11.73 5.80 -8.85
N PHE A 242 -12.02 5.50 -7.57
CA PHE A 242 -11.52 4.30 -6.89
C PHE A 242 -12.08 2.98 -7.45
N VAL A 243 -13.18 3.04 -8.22
CA VAL A 243 -13.85 1.86 -8.80
C VAL A 243 -13.35 1.53 -10.21
N CYS A 244 -13.07 2.55 -11.04
CA CYS A 244 -12.68 2.31 -12.44
C CYS A 244 -11.40 3.03 -12.87
N GLN A 245 -10.73 3.74 -11.96
CA GLN A 245 -9.51 4.53 -12.19
C GLN A 245 -9.62 5.64 -13.25
N GLY A 246 -10.85 5.96 -13.69
CA GLY A 246 -11.12 7.06 -14.61
C GLY A 246 -10.97 8.41 -13.93
N VAL A 247 -10.58 9.43 -14.69
CA VAL A 247 -10.47 10.81 -14.23
C VAL A 247 -11.87 11.41 -14.10
N THR A 248 -12.19 11.98 -12.93
CA THR A 248 -13.52 12.53 -12.62
C THR A 248 -13.46 13.99 -12.22
N GLU A 249 -14.52 14.73 -12.55
CA GLU A 249 -14.70 16.14 -12.20
C GLU A 249 -15.41 16.25 -10.85
N ALA A 250 -14.92 17.16 -9.99
CA ALA A 250 -15.51 17.41 -8.69
C ALA A 250 -16.81 18.22 -8.84
N LEU A 251 -17.92 17.68 -8.36
CA LEU A 251 -19.24 18.29 -8.48
C LEU A 251 -19.77 18.59 -7.08
N ILE A 252 -20.02 19.87 -6.80
CA ILE A 252 -20.54 20.43 -5.54
C ILE A 252 -19.50 20.43 -4.41
N ASP A 253 -19.08 21.65 -4.03
CA ASP A 253 -18.18 21.98 -2.91
C ASP A 253 -16.86 21.19 -2.82
N LYS A 254 -16.42 20.55 -3.92
CA LYS A 254 -15.20 19.72 -3.98
C LYS A 254 -15.22 18.53 -3.01
N LEU A 255 -16.41 18.09 -2.61
CA LEU A 255 -16.58 16.97 -1.67
C LEU A 255 -17.18 15.74 -2.33
N ILE A 256 -17.89 15.91 -3.45
CA ILE A 256 -18.45 14.81 -4.24
C ILE A 256 -17.77 14.79 -5.60
N TYR A 257 -17.46 13.60 -6.11
CA TYR A 257 -17.04 13.41 -7.50
C TYR A 257 -18.00 12.47 -8.23
N GLN A 258 -18.22 12.71 -9.52
CA GLN A 258 -19.06 11.86 -10.35
C GLN A 258 -18.23 11.09 -11.36
N CYS A 259 -18.38 9.76 -11.38
CA CYS A 259 -17.69 8.93 -12.34
C CYS A 259 -18.52 8.71 -13.60
N ASN A 260 -18.05 9.27 -14.72
CA ASN A 260 -18.71 9.20 -16.03
C ASN A 260 -18.32 7.97 -16.86
N SER A 261 -17.65 6.97 -16.28
CA SER A 261 -17.33 5.74 -17.01
C SER A 261 -18.55 4.84 -17.19
N GLU A 262 -18.57 4.07 -18.29
CA GLU A 262 -19.63 3.09 -18.55
C GLU A 262 -19.79 2.05 -17.43
N LYS A 263 -18.68 1.71 -16.75
CA LYS A 263 -18.68 0.77 -15.61
C LYS A 263 -19.37 1.36 -14.38
N CYS A 264 -19.24 2.66 -14.15
CA CYS A 264 -19.78 3.33 -12.96
C CYS A 264 -21.14 3.99 -13.20
N LYS A 265 -21.63 4.04 -14.45
CA LYS A 265 -22.96 4.55 -14.84
C LYS A 265 -23.32 5.92 -14.21
N GLY A 266 -22.36 6.84 -14.10
CA GLY A 266 -22.60 8.17 -13.53
C GLY A 266 -22.72 8.20 -12.00
N SER A 267 -22.23 7.18 -11.30
CA SER A 267 -22.28 7.11 -9.83
C SER A 267 -21.48 8.23 -9.16
N CYS A 268 -22.04 8.80 -8.10
CA CYS A 268 -21.41 9.85 -7.30
C CYS A 268 -20.78 9.26 -6.05
N TYR A 269 -19.69 9.85 -5.57
CA TYR A 269 -18.95 9.36 -4.40
C TYR A 269 -18.48 10.52 -3.54
N CYS A 270 -18.55 10.34 -2.22
CA CYS A 270 -18.02 11.31 -1.27
C CYS A 270 -16.51 11.12 -1.07
N ILE A 271 -15.74 12.21 -1.19
CA ILE A 271 -14.27 12.21 -1.03
C ILE A 271 -13.85 11.97 0.42
N LYS A 272 -14.72 12.26 1.40
CA LYS A 272 -14.41 12.08 2.83
C LYS A 272 -14.61 10.65 3.33
N CYS A 273 -15.73 10.01 2.96
CA CYS A 273 -16.07 8.67 3.47
C CYS A 273 -16.01 7.57 2.40
N PHE A 274 -15.73 7.93 1.14
CA PHE A 274 -15.69 7.02 -0.02
C PHE A 274 -17.00 6.25 -0.29
N CYS A 275 -18.11 6.61 0.36
CA CYS A 275 -19.41 6.00 0.09
C CYS A 275 -19.95 6.40 -1.29
N GLN A 276 -20.55 5.43 -1.97
CA GLN A 276 -21.33 5.67 -3.18
C GLN A 276 -22.67 6.33 -2.82
N LEU A 277 -23.01 7.39 -3.53
CA LEU A 277 -24.22 8.17 -3.35
C LEU A 277 -25.04 8.19 -4.63
N ARG A 278 -26.36 8.15 -4.47
CA ARG A 278 -27.30 8.53 -5.53
C ARG A 278 -27.41 10.05 -5.53
N VAL A 279 -27.56 10.66 -6.71
CA VAL A 279 -27.64 12.13 -6.88
C VAL A 279 -28.67 12.78 -5.94
N GLN A 280 -29.79 12.10 -5.73
CA GLN A 280 -30.91 12.53 -4.89
C GLN A 280 -30.54 12.65 -3.41
N ASN A 281 -29.55 11.88 -2.95
CA ASN A 281 -29.16 11.78 -1.54
C ASN A 281 -27.94 12.66 -1.21
N ILE A 282 -27.43 13.42 -2.17
CA ILE A 282 -26.25 14.28 -1.98
C ILE A 282 -26.51 15.38 -0.95
N PRO A 283 -27.62 16.14 -1.00
CA PRO A 283 -27.89 17.20 -0.01
C PRO A 283 -27.97 16.64 1.41
N ASP A 284 -28.77 15.58 1.61
CA ASP A 284 -28.93 14.91 2.91
C ASP A 284 -27.61 14.36 3.45
N HIS A 285 -26.73 13.84 2.58
CA HIS A 285 -25.43 13.34 2.96
C HIS A 285 -24.46 14.45 3.41
N LEU A 286 -24.54 15.62 2.77
CA LEU A 286 -23.70 16.78 3.10
C LEU A 286 -24.18 17.49 4.37
N GLU A 287 -25.49 17.54 4.62
CA GLU A 287 -26.07 18.16 5.82
C GLU A 287 -25.88 17.33 7.09
N ASN A 288 -25.89 16.00 7.00
CA ASN A 288 -25.91 15.14 8.19
C ASN A 288 -24.57 14.93 8.91
N MET A 289 -23.44 15.49 8.46
CA MET A 289 -22.13 15.46 9.14
C MET A 289 -21.67 14.08 9.70
N ASN A 290 -22.27 12.97 9.28
CA ASN A 290 -21.95 11.61 9.73
C ASN A 290 -20.81 10.97 8.93
N CYS A 291 -19.99 11.78 8.26
CA CYS A 291 -18.76 11.36 7.57
C CYS A 291 -17.61 10.97 8.54
N LEU A 292 -17.90 10.71 9.82
CA LEU A 292 -16.91 10.46 10.88
C LEU A 292 -16.98 9.06 11.51
N GLN A 293 -17.70 8.11 10.92
CA GLN A 293 -17.71 6.73 11.45
C GLN A 293 -17.52 5.69 10.35
N LYS A 294 -16.25 5.49 9.95
CA LYS A 294 -15.59 4.19 9.83
C LYS A 294 -14.13 4.36 9.43
#